data_AF-A0A3M7TE69-F1
#
_entry.id   AF-A0A3M7TE69-F1
#
_cell.length_a   1.000
_cell.length_b   1.000
_cell.length_c   1.000
_cell.angle_alpha   90.00
_cell.angle_beta   90.00
_cell.angle_gamma   90.00
#
_symmetry.space_group_name_H-M   'P 1'
#
loop_
_entity.id
_entity.type
_entity.pdbx_description
1 polymer ?
#
loop_
_entity_poly.entity_id
_entity_poly.type
_entity_poly.pdbx_seq_one_letter_code
_entity_poly.pdbx_strand_id
1 'polypeptide(L)'
;MKKTNLLLCALCGVLAYGQVGVNTSSPKATLDIMPKNTDGSTAEGLIVPRFTGNELFAAITTGVYSMDQHGAIVYVYTPADDDKQTGQTTHINDYGFYYFDGYNNQWMKMGSAGTIYRTDGILTGPRHMTMDGNNLGFTGGRIGMGTASPDPSGILDLSSTTLGFLPPRMTKVQMNAIAGAALGLQVYCIDCFGIDKGCLMVNDSPNPTSPNWGALCSTNIPTGVIDDLQCGNKTVSGALHAGIPVSGVSVIVPYTGGHSGTYFAGSFNSSGAVTGLVANLPDGFIMDGNGTLPFNITGTPSGAGTASFNITIAGKSCTFTVDVDNFTASVTSIECGNAVFSPSTIIQGQPYSGTLTVPYTGGNGASYSQQQFAQNGLTFTLPQGTLANGNGSFVYNVTGTPTSAITMNIPIQFGSISCNVSEEVTPIITVGMCMGNGLTKVWMAYNLGADTSLDPNPSVMTKGLHGNYYQWGKKDPVATADTGAGAISGWNTTSASNGSWNSGTEDTPVKTAIDPCPSGFRVPTRQEWVSIFNNSNKSTIGTFVNDPTNFGSGIQFTCPGNGNKLTLPASGYRDASTGALTNRGSYGNYWSSTEVSTYAYNLPFDSSNVYPGNFTSRTNGFSVRCIAE
;
A
#
# COMPACT_ATOMS: atom_id res chain seq x y z
N MET A 1 -73.86 -81.68 37.05
CA MET A 1 -72.76 -82.03 37.98
C MET A 1 -72.06 -80.75 38.41
N LYS A 2 -72.04 -80.47 39.72
CA LYS A 2 -71.06 -79.69 40.52
C LYS A 2 -70.61 -78.29 39.97
N LYS A 3 -71.12 -77.18 40.51
CA LYS A 3 -70.70 -76.41 41.74
C LYS A 3 -69.60 -75.35 41.48
N THR A 4 -69.98 -74.06 41.59
CA THR A 4 -69.51 -73.04 42.59
C THR A 4 -68.14 -72.41 42.26
N ASN A 5 -68.01 -71.10 41.97
CA ASN A 5 -67.91 -70.03 42.98
C ASN A 5 -68.32 -68.64 42.45
N LEU A 6 -69.07 -67.95 43.29
CA LEU A 6 -69.36 -66.52 43.29
C LEU A 6 -68.15 -65.79 43.89
N LEU A 7 -67.65 -64.71 43.27
CA LEU A 7 -66.94 -63.66 43.99
C LEU A 7 -67.32 -62.28 43.42
N LEU A 8 -68.03 -61.54 44.26
CA LEU A 8 -68.36 -60.13 44.13
C LEU A 8 -67.13 -59.32 44.59
N CYS A 9 -66.61 -58.38 43.79
CA CYS A 9 -65.77 -57.28 44.31
C CYS A 9 -65.75 -56.09 43.33
N ALA A 10 -66.44 -55.02 43.77
CA ALA A 10 -66.16 -53.59 43.65
C ALA A 10 -65.45 -52.98 42.41
N LEU A 11 -66.02 -51.83 42.00
CA LEU A 11 -65.36 -50.75 41.28
C LEU A 11 -63.86 -50.61 41.60
N CYS A 12 -63.01 -50.66 40.58
CA CYS A 12 -61.72 -49.98 40.57
C CYS A 12 -61.70 -49.02 39.40
N GLY A 13 -62.05 -47.76 39.67
CA GLY A 13 -61.61 -46.64 38.86
C GLY A 13 -60.09 -46.59 38.94
N VAL A 14 -59.43 -47.07 37.89
CA VAL A 14 -58.01 -46.79 37.68
C VAL A 14 -57.95 -45.35 37.20
N LEU A 15 -57.32 -44.49 38.00
CA LEU A 15 -57.02 -43.10 37.68
C LEU A 15 -56.25 -43.07 36.36
N ALA A 16 -56.95 -42.83 35.25
CA ALA A 16 -56.32 -42.54 33.97
C ALA A 16 -55.66 -41.16 34.10
N TYR A 17 -54.33 -41.12 33.99
CA TYR A 17 -53.53 -39.91 34.02
C TYR A 17 -54.10 -38.87 33.04
N GLY A 18 -54.32 -37.63 33.48
CA GLY A 18 -54.92 -36.54 32.71
C GLY A 18 -54.05 -35.97 31.58
N GLN A 19 -53.08 -36.73 31.07
CA GLN A 19 -52.18 -36.32 29.99
C GLN A 19 -52.57 -36.99 28.68
N VAL A 20 -52.60 -36.21 27.59
CA VAL A 20 -52.88 -36.66 26.23
C VAL A 20 -51.58 -36.69 25.45
N GLY A 21 -51.17 -37.88 25.01
CA GLY A 21 -50.04 -38.06 24.09
C GLY A 21 -50.54 -38.28 22.66
N VAL A 22 -50.01 -37.53 21.70
CA VAL A 22 -50.20 -37.78 20.25
C VAL A 22 -48.87 -38.29 19.70
N ASN A 23 -48.88 -39.50 19.15
CA ASN A 23 -47.69 -40.24 18.70
C ASN A 23 -46.62 -40.50 19.80
N THR A 24 -46.98 -40.41 21.09
CA THR A 24 -46.13 -40.82 22.22
C THR A 24 -46.96 -41.55 23.27
N SER A 25 -46.42 -42.65 23.82
CA SER A 25 -47.04 -43.40 24.91
C SER A 25 -46.60 -42.92 26.30
N SER A 26 -45.67 -41.96 26.36
CA SER A 26 -45.13 -41.38 27.60
C SER A 26 -45.15 -39.84 27.47
N PRO A 27 -46.34 -39.21 27.54
CA PRO A 27 -46.47 -37.76 27.40
C PRO A 27 -45.79 -37.01 28.54
N LYS A 28 -45.02 -35.98 28.20
CA LYS A 28 -44.26 -35.17 29.16
C LYS A 28 -44.99 -33.91 29.64
N ALA A 29 -46.15 -33.62 29.05
CA ALA A 29 -47.02 -32.51 29.41
C ALA A 29 -48.50 -32.95 29.35
N THR A 30 -49.43 -32.09 29.76
CA THR A 30 -50.87 -32.35 29.66
C THR A 30 -51.30 -32.64 28.21
N LEU A 31 -50.65 -32.02 27.23
CA LEU A 31 -50.70 -32.39 25.82
C LEU A 31 -49.26 -32.47 25.29
N ASP A 32 -48.84 -33.65 24.84
CA ASP A 32 -47.52 -33.87 24.23
C ASP A 32 -47.70 -34.41 22.81
N ILE A 33 -47.22 -33.67 21.81
CA ILE A 33 -47.34 -34.00 20.39
C ILE A 33 -45.94 -34.28 19.86
N MET A 34 -45.66 -35.55 19.55
CA MET A 34 -44.42 -35.96 18.89
C MET A 34 -44.64 -36.16 17.38
N PRO A 35 -43.64 -35.85 16.53
CA PRO A 35 -43.74 -36.16 15.10
C PRO A 35 -43.78 -37.67 14.89
N LYS A 36 -44.60 -38.14 13.96
CA LYS A 36 -44.62 -39.56 13.58
C LYS A 36 -43.37 -39.94 12.77
N ASN A 37 -42.96 -39.08 11.84
CA ASN A 37 -41.72 -39.19 11.09
C ASN A 37 -40.87 -37.93 11.27
N THR A 38 -39.55 -38.07 11.34
CA THR A 38 -38.59 -36.94 11.46
C THR A 38 -37.82 -36.66 10.16
N ASP A 39 -38.17 -37.34 9.07
CA ASP A 39 -37.52 -37.25 7.76
C ASP A 39 -38.15 -36.21 6.81
N GLY A 40 -39.22 -35.53 7.26
CA GLY A 40 -39.96 -34.55 6.45
C GLY A 40 -40.91 -35.16 5.41
N SER A 41 -41.13 -36.48 5.43
CA SER A 41 -42.04 -37.15 4.48
C SER A 41 -43.53 -36.90 4.76
N THR A 42 -43.85 -36.41 5.95
CA THR A 42 -45.22 -36.11 6.42
C THR A 42 -45.30 -34.70 7.00
N ALA A 43 -46.46 -34.06 6.87
CA ALA A 43 -46.73 -32.78 7.52
C ALA A 43 -47.00 -33.01 9.01
N GLU A 44 -45.98 -32.76 9.85
CA GLU A 44 -46.06 -32.86 11.31
C GLU A 44 -46.26 -31.45 11.94
N GLY A 45 -47.07 -31.32 12.99
CA GLY A 45 -47.22 -30.06 13.71
C GLY A 45 -48.58 -29.89 14.39
N LEU A 46 -48.78 -28.71 14.99
CA LEU A 46 -50.05 -28.28 15.59
C LEU A 46 -50.60 -27.08 14.81
N ILE A 47 -51.78 -27.23 14.21
CA ILE A 47 -52.53 -26.12 13.64
C ILE A 47 -53.43 -25.53 14.73
N VAL A 48 -53.17 -24.28 15.11
CA VAL A 48 -54.00 -23.49 16.04
C VAL A 48 -55.09 -22.74 15.27
N PRO A 49 -56.16 -22.26 15.92
CA PRO A 49 -57.16 -21.40 15.29
C PRO A 49 -56.53 -20.19 14.59
N ARG A 50 -57.00 -19.89 13.38
CA ARG A 50 -56.48 -18.81 12.54
C ARG A 50 -57.51 -17.70 12.41
N PHE A 51 -57.09 -16.46 12.57
CA PHE A 51 -57.95 -15.27 12.48
C PHE A 51 -57.25 -14.13 11.72
N THR A 52 -58.01 -13.17 11.23
CA THR A 52 -57.52 -11.82 10.93
C THR A 52 -57.51 -10.97 12.20
N GLY A 53 -56.68 -9.92 12.24
CA GLY A 53 -56.67 -9.00 13.38
C GLY A 53 -58.02 -8.28 13.55
N ASN A 54 -58.74 -8.03 12.45
CA ASN A 54 -60.07 -7.42 12.48
C ASN A 54 -61.14 -8.35 13.10
N GLU A 55 -61.05 -9.66 12.89
CA GLU A 55 -61.96 -10.64 13.54
C GLU A 55 -61.72 -10.71 15.05
N LEU A 56 -60.45 -10.66 15.49
CA LEU A 56 -60.12 -10.59 16.91
C LEU A 56 -60.55 -9.25 17.53
N PHE A 57 -60.50 -8.15 16.77
CA PHE A 57 -61.02 -6.86 17.22
C PHE A 57 -62.55 -6.91 17.37
N ALA A 58 -63.27 -7.54 16.43
CA ALA A 58 -64.72 -7.71 16.55
C ALA A 58 -65.10 -8.53 17.80
N ALA A 59 -64.29 -9.53 18.17
CA ALA A 59 -64.50 -10.37 19.34
C ALA A 59 -64.47 -9.59 20.68
N ILE A 60 -63.83 -8.41 20.71
CA ILE A 60 -63.82 -7.51 21.88
C ILE A 60 -65.24 -7.12 22.28
N THR A 61 -66.07 -6.75 21.29
CA THR A 61 -67.44 -6.24 21.54
C THR A 61 -68.34 -7.31 22.16
N THR A 62 -68.06 -8.58 21.85
CA THR A 62 -68.79 -9.73 22.37
C THR A 62 -68.20 -10.31 23.66
N GLY A 63 -67.08 -9.77 24.16
CA GLY A 63 -66.45 -10.22 25.41
C GLY A 63 -65.96 -11.67 25.37
N VAL A 64 -65.62 -12.19 24.20
CA VAL A 64 -65.32 -13.63 23.99
C VAL A 64 -64.00 -14.05 24.63
N TYR A 65 -63.02 -13.15 24.69
CA TYR A 65 -61.73 -13.39 25.33
C TYR A 65 -61.67 -12.68 26.68
N SER A 66 -61.72 -13.48 27.74
CA SER A 66 -61.66 -13.06 29.14
C SER A 66 -60.57 -13.84 29.89
N MET A 67 -60.50 -13.70 31.21
CA MET A 67 -59.52 -14.42 32.03
C MET A 67 -59.56 -15.95 31.81
N ASP A 68 -60.72 -16.51 31.47
CA ASP A 68 -60.87 -17.94 31.19
C ASP A 68 -60.13 -18.39 29.91
N GLN A 69 -59.83 -17.45 29.01
CA GLN A 69 -59.05 -17.68 27.79
C GLN A 69 -57.60 -17.20 27.92
N HIS A 70 -57.15 -16.81 29.12
CA HIS A 70 -55.76 -16.46 29.36
C HIS A 70 -54.83 -17.61 28.93
N GLY A 71 -53.87 -17.32 28.04
CA GLY A 71 -52.98 -18.30 27.43
C GLY A 71 -53.49 -18.95 26.14
N ALA A 72 -54.66 -18.56 25.63
CA ALA A 72 -55.13 -19.02 24.32
C ALA A 72 -54.18 -18.58 23.21
N ILE A 73 -53.78 -19.52 22.34
CA ILE A 73 -52.86 -19.26 21.23
C ILE A 73 -53.64 -19.27 19.91
N VAL A 74 -53.42 -18.25 19.10
CA VAL A 74 -53.99 -18.13 17.75
C VAL A 74 -52.90 -17.75 16.76
N TYR A 75 -53.15 -18.02 15.48
CA TYR A 75 -52.32 -17.52 14.39
C TYR A 75 -53.06 -16.43 13.62
N VAL A 76 -52.53 -15.21 13.64
CA VAL A 76 -53.05 -14.12 12.85
C VAL A 76 -52.41 -14.16 11.47
N TYR A 77 -53.21 -14.34 10.42
CA TYR A 77 -52.72 -14.41 9.04
C TYR A 77 -52.88 -13.10 8.26
N THR A 78 -53.55 -12.11 8.82
CA THR A 78 -53.66 -10.75 8.29
C THR A 78 -53.76 -9.80 9.48
N PRO A 79 -52.92 -8.74 9.58
CA PRO A 79 -52.94 -7.81 10.72
C PRO A 79 -54.27 -7.07 10.86
N ALA A 80 -54.49 -6.44 12.02
CA ALA A 80 -55.59 -5.50 12.18
C ALA A 80 -55.28 -4.21 11.42
N ASP A 81 -56.31 -3.59 10.83
CA ASP A 81 -56.17 -2.25 10.25
C ASP A 81 -55.72 -1.26 11.33
N ASP A 82 -55.00 -0.20 10.96
CA ASP A 82 -54.38 0.73 11.92
C ASP A 82 -55.39 1.34 12.91
N ASP A 83 -56.63 1.58 12.49
CA ASP A 83 -57.71 2.10 13.33
C ASP A 83 -58.30 1.06 14.31
N LYS A 84 -58.01 -0.23 14.09
CA LYS A 84 -58.48 -1.37 14.88
C LYS A 84 -57.38 -2.00 15.74
N GLN A 85 -56.17 -1.44 15.72
CA GLN A 85 -55.09 -1.79 16.65
C GLN A 85 -55.30 -1.07 18.00
N THR A 86 -56.43 -1.34 18.66
CA THR A 86 -56.79 -0.74 19.95
C THR A 86 -57.38 -1.80 20.89
N GLY A 87 -57.45 -1.52 22.19
CA GLY A 87 -57.99 -2.47 23.17
C GLY A 87 -57.22 -3.80 23.17
N GLN A 88 -57.92 -4.93 23.05
CA GLN A 88 -57.29 -6.25 23.05
C GLN A 88 -56.36 -6.48 21.85
N THR A 89 -56.56 -5.81 20.72
CA THR A 89 -55.78 -6.03 19.48
C THR A 89 -54.68 -5.00 19.26
N THR A 90 -54.33 -4.21 20.28
CA THR A 90 -53.31 -3.15 20.21
C THR A 90 -51.97 -3.61 19.61
N HIS A 91 -51.58 -4.86 19.80
CA HIS A 91 -50.31 -5.39 19.30
C HIS A 91 -50.44 -6.26 18.04
N ILE A 92 -51.63 -6.39 17.44
CA ILE A 92 -51.85 -7.19 16.22
C ILE A 92 -51.58 -6.36 14.97
N ASN A 93 -50.34 -5.89 14.84
CA ASN A 93 -49.88 -5.05 13.73
C ASN A 93 -49.18 -5.84 12.62
N ASP A 94 -49.08 -7.16 12.75
CA ASP A 94 -48.43 -8.03 11.77
C ASP A 94 -48.96 -9.48 11.87
N TYR A 95 -48.75 -10.28 10.83
CA TYR A 95 -49.05 -11.72 10.88
C TYR A 95 -48.14 -12.45 11.88
N GLY A 96 -48.61 -13.55 12.46
CA GLY A 96 -47.83 -14.36 13.38
C GLY A 96 -48.65 -15.05 14.47
N PHE A 97 -47.96 -15.73 15.38
CA PHE A 97 -48.59 -16.32 16.56
C PHE A 97 -48.79 -15.27 17.65
N TYR A 98 -49.97 -15.30 18.27
CA TYR A 98 -50.33 -14.45 19.39
C TYR A 98 -50.91 -15.31 20.51
N TYR A 99 -50.61 -14.94 21.75
CA TYR A 99 -51.31 -15.49 22.92
C TYR A 99 -52.15 -14.41 23.60
N PHE A 100 -53.29 -14.79 24.16
CA PHE A 100 -54.13 -13.86 24.90
C PHE A 100 -53.61 -13.71 26.34
N ASP A 101 -53.17 -12.51 26.68
CA ASP A 101 -52.83 -12.15 28.05
C ASP A 101 -54.05 -11.54 28.76
N GLY A 102 -54.83 -12.39 29.42
CA GLY A 102 -55.97 -11.98 30.23
C GLY A 102 -55.66 -11.02 31.39
N TYR A 103 -54.41 -10.91 31.88
CA TYR A 103 -54.08 -9.93 32.94
C TYR A 103 -54.02 -8.51 32.38
N ASN A 104 -53.44 -8.36 31.19
CA ASN A 104 -53.35 -7.08 30.49
C ASN A 104 -54.53 -6.86 29.53
N ASN A 105 -55.43 -7.84 29.41
CA ASN A 105 -56.55 -7.86 28.48
C ASN A 105 -56.13 -7.56 27.03
N GLN A 106 -55.05 -8.21 26.58
CA GLN A 106 -54.38 -7.91 25.31
C GLN A 106 -53.85 -9.17 24.62
N TRP A 107 -53.83 -9.16 23.29
CA TRP A 107 -53.12 -10.15 22.49
C TRP A 107 -51.64 -9.79 22.38
N MET A 108 -50.77 -10.71 22.79
CA MET A 108 -49.32 -10.52 22.81
C MET A 108 -48.67 -11.38 21.73
N LYS A 109 -47.83 -10.76 20.90
CA LYS A 109 -47.14 -11.48 19.83
C LYS A 109 -46.07 -12.42 20.40
N MET A 110 -46.08 -13.67 19.94
CA MET A 110 -45.07 -14.65 20.31
C MET A 110 -43.86 -14.54 19.37
N GLY A 111 -42.65 -14.43 19.95
CA GLY A 111 -41.40 -14.64 19.23
C GLY A 111 -40.82 -13.46 18.44
N SER A 112 -41.14 -12.20 18.74
CA SER A 112 -40.49 -11.06 18.08
C SER A 112 -39.35 -10.48 18.93
N ALA A 113 -38.10 -10.84 18.62
CA ALA A 113 -36.97 -10.00 19.03
C ALA A 113 -36.98 -8.74 18.14
N GLY A 114 -37.03 -7.55 18.75
CA GLY A 114 -36.91 -6.30 18.01
C GLY A 114 -35.61 -6.28 17.21
N THR A 115 -35.70 -6.04 15.90
CA THR A 115 -34.54 -5.84 15.03
C THR A 115 -34.56 -4.40 14.50
N ILE A 116 -33.39 -3.90 14.08
CA ILE A 116 -33.22 -2.57 13.47
C ILE A 116 -34.11 -2.32 12.25
N TYR A 117 -34.74 -3.37 11.71
CA TYR A 117 -35.60 -3.31 10.53
C TYR A 117 -37.08 -3.10 10.87
N ARG A 118 -37.49 -3.27 12.12
CA ARG A 118 -38.90 -3.44 12.49
C ARG A 118 -39.41 -2.47 13.55
N THR A 119 -38.54 -1.96 14.42
CA THR A 119 -38.90 -1.01 15.49
C THR A 119 -37.71 -0.14 15.86
N ASP A 120 -37.97 1.09 16.33
CA ASP A 120 -36.97 1.90 17.04
C ASP A 120 -36.41 1.10 18.23
N GLY A 121 -35.09 1.15 18.44
CA GLY A 121 -34.44 0.31 19.45
C GLY A 121 -33.10 0.84 19.93
N ILE A 122 -32.63 0.27 21.03
CA ILE A 122 -31.33 0.59 21.64
C ILE A 122 -30.34 -0.53 21.30
N LEU A 123 -29.20 -0.17 20.69
CA LEU A 123 -28.10 -1.11 20.56
C LEU A 123 -27.38 -1.26 21.91
N THR A 124 -27.31 -2.47 22.44
CA THR A 124 -26.58 -2.78 23.68
C THR A 124 -25.07 -2.92 23.49
N GLY A 125 -24.60 -2.80 22.25
CA GLY A 125 -23.20 -2.83 21.86
C GLY A 125 -23.03 -2.59 20.36
N PRO A 126 -21.78 -2.49 19.87
CA PRO A 126 -21.52 -2.26 18.46
C PRO A 126 -22.15 -3.33 17.56
N ARG A 127 -22.46 -2.94 16.33
CA ARG A 127 -22.88 -3.84 15.25
C ARG A 127 -21.90 -3.67 14.11
N HIS A 128 -21.26 -4.76 13.72
CA HIS A 128 -20.37 -4.81 12.56
C HIS A 128 -21.14 -5.41 11.38
N MET A 129 -21.05 -4.76 10.22
CA MET A 129 -21.59 -5.26 8.95
C MET A 129 -20.42 -5.53 8.00
N THR A 130 -20.27 -6.79 7.58
CA THR A 130 -19.32 -7.19 6.52
C THR A 130 -20.02 -7.10 5.18
N MET A 131 -19.45 -6.35 4.23
CA MET A 131 -20.09 -6.06 2.95
C MET A 131 -19.68 -7.00 1.79
N ASP A 132 -18.61 -7.79 1.95
CA ASP A 132 -18.12 -8.80 0.99
C ASP A 132 -18.11 -8.32 -0.48
N GLY A 133 -17.60 -7.10 -0.71
CA GLY A 133 -17.52 -6.48 -2.05
C GLY A 133 -18.80 -5.81 -2.56
N ASN A 134 -19.89 -5.82 -1.79
CA ASN A 134 -21.15 -5.17 -2.15
C ASN A 134 -21.30 -3.78 -1.49
N ASN A 135 -22.30 -2.99 -1.92
CA ASN A 135 -22.62 -1.68 -1.33
C ASN A 135 -23.86 -1.75 -0.43
N LEU A 136 -23.82 -1.09 0.73
CA LEU A 136 -25.02 -0.77 1.52
C LEU A 136 -25.53 0.60 1.09
N GLY A 137 -26.65 0.62 0.37
CA GLY A 137 -27.32 1.85 -0.05
C GLY A 137 -28.55 2.15 0.80
N PHE A 138 -28.73 3.42 1.16
CA PHE A 138 -30.00 3.94 1.67
C PHE A 138 -30.68 4.74 0.55
N THR A 139 -31.86 4.30 0.12
CA THR A 139 -32.63 4.99 -0.93
C THR A 139 -33.86 5.64 -0.31
N GLY A 140 -34.02 6.96 -0.50
CA GLY A 140 -35.22 7.70 -0.08
C GLY A 140 -35.22 8.24 1.36
N GLY A 141 -34.06 8.50 1.99
CA GLY A 141 -33.97 9.06 3.35
C GLY A 141 -32.72 9.91 3.60
N ARG A 142 -32.58 10.45 4.81
CA ARG A 142 -31.41 11.21 5.30
C ARG A 142 -30.75 10.46 6.46
N ILE A 143 -29.43 10.59 6.62
CA ILE A 143 -28.69 10.00 7.75
C ILE A 143 -28.45 11.09 8.80
N GLY A 144 -28.96 10.90 10.01
CA GLY A 144 -28.66 11.73 11.17
C GLY A 144 -27.79 11.00 12.17
N MET A 145 -26.72 11.64 12.64
CA MET A 145 -25.95 11.17 13.79
C MET A 145 -26.00 12.23 14.89
N GLY A 146 -26.56 11.88 16.05
CA GLY A 146 -26.79 12.83 17.15
C GLY A 146 -27.98 13.77 16.95
N THR A 147 -28.77 13.59 15.89
CA THR A 147 -30.04 14.29 15.64
C THR A 147 -31.11 13.30 15.19
N ALA A 148 -32.33 13.47 15.70
CA ALA A 148 -33.51 12.70 15.26
C ALA A 148 -34.19 13.32 14.03
N SER A 149 -33.87 14.57 13.70
CA SER A 149 -34.44 15.30 12.57
C SER A 149 -33.32 15.96 11.76
N PRO A 150 -32.65 15.21 10.86
CA PRO A 150 -31.64 15.76 9.96
C PRO A 150 -32.22 16.92 9.14
N ASP A 151 -31.43 17.98 8.98
CA ASP A 151 -31.82 19.14 8.17
C ASP A 151 -32.29 18.72 6.77
N PRO A 152 -33.41 19.28 6.24
CA PRO A 152 -33.94 18.89 4.94
C PRO A 152 -32.98 19.07 3.75
N SER A 153 -31.96 19.93 3.89
CA SER A 153 -30.95 20.19 2.86
C SER A 153 -29.76 19.22 2.87
N GLY A 154 -29.58 18.45 3.95
CA GLY A 154 -28.43 17.56 4.13
C GLY A 154 -28.78 16.09 3.93
N ILE A 155 -28.00 15.35 3.13
CA ILE A 155 -28.11 13.89 3.09
C ILE A 155 -27.50 13.23 4.34
N LEU A 156 -26.49 13.90 4.94
CA LEU A 156 -25.82 13.54 6.18
C LEU A 156 -25.82 14.76 7.10
N ASP A 157 -26.33 14.59 8.31
CA ASP A 157 -26.35 15.61 9.37
C ASP A 157 -25.69 15.07 10.64
N LEU A 158 -24.69 15.78 11.15
CA LEU A 158 -23.88 15.40 12.30
C LEU A 158 -24.02 16.47 13.38
N SER A 159 -24.68 16.12 14.49
CA SER A 159 -24.85 17.01 15.65
C SER A 159 -24.12 16.44 16.86
N SER A 160 -23.20 17.23 17.43
CA SER A 160 -22.51 16.88 18.65
C SER A 160 -22.00 18.13 19.37
N THR A 161 -21.95 18.08 20.70
CA THR A 161 -21.33 19.12 21.53
C THR A 161 -19.93 18.74 22.01
N THR A 162 -19.50 17.49 21.76
CA THR A 162 -18.24 16.93 22.29
C THR A 162 -17.39 16.19 21.25
N LEU A 163 -17.95 15.86 20.09
CA LEU A 163 -17.27 15.15 19.00
C LEU A 163 -17.26 15.99 17.72
N GLY A 164 -16.30 15.71 16.85
CA GLY A 164 -16.17 16.35 15.53
C GLY A 164 -16.27 15.36 14.38
N PHE A 165 -16.26 15.88 13.15
CA PHE A 165 -16.15 15.07 11.94
C PHE A 165 -14.69 14.89 11.53
N LEU A 166 -14.23 13.64 11.45
CA LEU A 166 -12.94 13.29 10.87
C LEU A 166 -13.16 12.82 9.43
N PRO A 167 -12.96 13.67 8.40
CA PRO A 167 -12.95 13.21 7.01
C PRO A 167 -11.80 12.22 6.78
N PRO A 168 -11.77 11.49 5.65
CA PRO A 168 -10.66 10.63 5.29
C PRO A 168 -9.31 11.36 5.40
N ARG A 169 -8.39 10.80 6.20
CA ARG A 169 -7.06 11.37 6.45
C ARG A 169 -6.01 10.61 5.67
N MET A 170 -5.15 11.32 4.97
CA MET A 170 -4.16 10.70 4.09
C MET A 170 -2.99 11.65 3.84
N THR A 171 -1.86 11.12 3.36
CA THR A 171 -0.73 11.93 2.91
C THR A 171 -1.01 12.58 1.55
N LYS A 172 -0.21 13.58 1.15
CA LYS A 172 -0.24 14.21 -0.18
C LYS A 172 -0.05 13.15 -1.28
N VAL A 173 0.81 12.18 -1.04
CA VAL A 173 1.04 11.05 -1.95
C VAL A 173 -0.23 10.21 -2.11
N GLN A 174 -0.87 9.85 -1.00
CA GLN A 174 -2.10 9.06 -1.02
C GLN A 174 -3.27 9.84 -1.64
N MET A 175 -3.39 11.14 -1.34
CA MET A 175 -4.38 12.03 -1.92
C MET A 175 -4.23 12.14 -3.44
N ASN A 176 -3.00 12.35 -3.92
CA ASN A 176 -2.72 12.42 -5.36
C ASN A 176 -2.90 11.06 -6.07
N ALA A 177 -2.90 9.95 -5.32
CA ALA A 177 -3.14 8.61 -5.85
C ALA A 177 -4.63 8.24 -5.94
N ILE A 178 -5.57 9.10 -5.53
CA ILE A 178 -7.00 8.85 -5.67
C ILE A 178 -7.36 8.84 -7.17
N ALA A 179 -7.65 7.66 -7.71
CA ALA A 179 -8.11 7.49 -9.07
C ALA A 179 -9.55 8.03 -9.23
N GLY A 180 -9.78 8.86 -10.25
CA GLY A 180 -11.13 9.34 -10.56
C GLY A 180 -11.72 10.29 -9.53
N ALA A 181 -10.90 11.11 -8.85
CA ALA A 181 -11.36 12.03 -7.82
C ALA A 181 -12.49 12.94 -8.35
N ALA A 182 -13.66 12.87 -7.71
CA ALA A 182 -14.84 13.62 -8.11
C ALA A 182 -14.73 15.11 -7.72
N LEU A 183 -15.42 15.98 -8.47
CA LEU A 183 -15.57 17.39 -8.11
C LEU A 183 -16.24 17.50 -6.72
N GLY A 184 -15.65 18.33 -5.84
CA GLY A 184 -16.12 18.54 -4.47
C GLY A 184 -15.70 17.46 -3.48
N LEU A 185 -14.91 16.46 -3.88
CA LEU A 185 -14.36 15.44 -2.96
C LEU A 185 -13.54 16.12 -1.86
N GLN A 186 -13.81 15.79 -0.60
CA GLN A 186 -13.15 16.38 0.57
C GLN A 186 -12.29 15.35 1.32
N VAL A 187 -11.05 15.69 1.59
CA VAL A 187 -10.11 14.86 2.38
C VAL A 187 -9.27 15.74 3.29
N TYR A 188 -8.78 15.21 4.41
CA TYR A 188 -7.78 15.91 5.21
C TYR A 188 -6.38 15.39 4.87
N CYS A 189 -5.61 16.21 4.17
CA CYS A 189 -4.23 15.90 3.82
C CYS A 189 -3.33 16.22 5.00
N ILE A 190 -2.61 15.24 5.56
CA ILE A 190 -1.87 15.41 6.82
C ILE A 190 -0.51 16.09 6.67
N ASP A 191 0.06 16.10 5.47
CA ASP A 191 1.42 16.57 5.17
C ASP A 191 1.50 17.44 3.91
N CYS A 192 0.37 17.96 3.42
CA CYS A 192 0.33 18.77 2.19
C CYS A 192 1.24 20.00 2.24
N PHE A 193 1.50 20.51 3.45
CA PHE A 193 2.32 21.71 3.70
C PHE A 193 3.57 21.41 4.56
N GLY A 194 4.01 20.14 4.60
CA GLY A 194 5.15 19.67 5.39
C GLY A 194 4.74 18.72 6.53
N ILE A 195 5.73 18.19 7.24
CA ILE A 195 5.51 17.23 8.34
C ILE A 195 4.60 17.87 9.41
N ASP A 196 3.51 17.16 9.75
CA ASP A 196 2.47 17.58 10.70
C ASP A 196 1.72 18.88 10.32
N LYS A 197 1.82 19.32 9.06
CA LYS A 197 1.13 20.51 8.53
C LYS A 197 0.09 20.07 7.51
N GLY A 198 -1.08 19.73 8.03
CA GLY A 198 -2.21 19.25 7.25
C GLY A 198 -3.32 20.28 7.03
N CYS A 199 -4.24 19.95 6.14
CA CYS A 199 -5.41 20.77 5.83
C CYS A 199 -6.54 19.97 5.19
N LEU A 200 -7.77 20.48 5.32
CA LEU A 200 -8.90 20.03 4.53
C LEU A 200 -8.67 20.46 3.06
N MET A 201 -8.69 19.49 2.15
CA MET A 201 -8.52 19.68 0.72
C MET A 201 -9.84 19.35 0.02
N VAL A 202 -10.21 20.15 -0.98
CA VAL A 202 -11.37 19.95 -1.84
C VAL A 202 -10.90 19.84 -3.28
N ASN A 203 -11.35 18.82 -4.00
CA ASN A 203 -11.05 18.73 -5.42
C ASN A 203 -11.97 19.68 -6.20
N ASP A 204 -11.39 20.73 -6.78
CA ASP A 204 -12.08 21.74 -7.56
C ASP A 204 -12.15 21.38 -9.06
N SER A 205 -11.50 20.29 -9.48
CA SER A 205 -11.50 19.88 -10.89
C SER A 205 -12.80 19.16 -11.27
N PRO A 206 -13.51 19.60 -12.33
CA PRO A 206 -14.59 18.83 -12.92
C PRO A 206 -14.09 17.63 -13.75
N ASN A 207 -12.77 17.53 -14.01
CA ASN A 207 -12.18 16.43 -14.77
C ASN A 207 -11.62 15.34 -13.82
N PRO A 208 -12.22 14.13 -13.79
CA PRO A 208 -11.83 13.07 -12.85
C PRO A 208 -10.44 12.49 -13.09
N THR A 209 -9.81 12.74 -14.25
CA THR A 209 -8.44 12.26 -14.55
C THR A 209 -7.36 13.30 -14.23
N SER A 210 -7.75 14.52 -13.87
CA SER A 210 -6.83 15.61 -13.53
C SER A 210 -7.35 16.35 -12.30
N PRO A 211 -7.20 15.76 -11.10
CA PRO A 211 -7.62 16.41 -9.86
C PRO A 211 -6.88 17.74 -9.65
N ASN A 212 -7.59 18.71 -9.09
CA ASN A 212 -7.06 20.01 -8.71
C ASN A 212 -7.48 20.30 -7.26
N TRP A 213 -6.55 20.13 -6.33
CA TRP A 213 -6.85 20.21 -4.90
C TRP A 213 -6.71 21.63 -4.37
N GLY A 214 -7.82 22.25 -4.02
CA GLY A 214 -7.91 23.50 -3.26
C GLY A 214 -7.86 23.25 -1.76
N ALA A 215 -7.19 24.12 -1.01
CA ALA A 215 -7.07 23.99 0.45
C ALA A 215 -8.07 24.90 1.18
N LEU A 216 -8.80 24.34 2.14
CA LEU A 216 -9.76 25.05 3.02
C LEU A 216 -9.20 25.22 4.44
N CYS A 217 -7.96 25.71 4.56
CA CYS A 217 -7.37 25.93 5.87
C CYS A 217 -7.90 27.25 6.44
N SER A 218 -8.33 27.26 7.70
CA SER A 218 -8.52 28.52 8.43
C SER A 218 -7.18 29.24 8.61
N THR A 219 -7.22 30.57 8.71
CA THR A 219 -6.16 31.59 8.83
C THR A 219 -5.06 31.40 9.88
N ASN A 220 -4.92 30.21 10.47
CA ASN A 220 -3.85 29.87 11.42
C ASN A 220 -2.53 29.48 10.73
N ILE A 221 -2.52 29.46 9.39
CA ILE A 221 -1.29 29.49 8.59
C ILE A 221 -1.36 30.81 7.80
N PRO A 222 -0.62 31.86 8.20
CA PRO A 222 -0.58 33.09 7.43
C PRO A 222 -0.18 32.79 5.98
N THR A 223 -0.80 33.46 5.01
CA THR A 223 -0.19 33.57 3.68
C THR A 223 1.14 34.28 3.87
N GLY A 224 2.24 33.67 3.42
CA GLY A 224 3.56 34.25 3.59
C GLY A 224 3.59 35.64 2.98
N VAL A 225 4.07 36.61 3.76
CA VAL A 225 4.33 37.98 3.28
C VAL A 225 5.83 38.17 3.22
N ILE A 226 6.31 38.85 2.20
CA ILE A 226 7.70 39.28 2.08
C ILE A 226 7.73 40.79 1.93
N ASP A 227 8.74 41.44 2.49
CA ASP A 227 8.92 42.89 2.36
C ASP A 227 9.38 43.26 0.96
N ASP A 228 10.33 42.49 0.40
CA ASP A 228 10.88 42.71 -0.94
C ASP A 228 11.42 41.44 -1.60
N LEU A 229 11.28 41.37 -2.93
CA LEU A 229 11.88 40.33 -3.77
C LEU A 229 13.15 40.86 -4.43
N GLN A 230 14.28 40.22 -4.17
CA GLN A 230 15.59 40.67 -4.67
C GLN A 230 15.90 40.08 -6.04
N CYS A 231 15.02 40.26 -7.03
CA CYS A 231 15.22 39.72 -8.38
C CYS A 231 16.58 40.09 -8.99
N GLY A 232 17.14 41.27 -8.71
CA GLY A 232 18.47 41.67 -9.22
C GLY A 232 19.62 40.81 -8.70
N ASN A 233 19.47 40.27 -7.49
CA ASN A 233 20.45 39.44 -6.78
C ASN A 233 20.24 37.94 -7.04
N LYS A 234 19.47 37.58 -8.08
CA LYS A 234 19.30 36.20 -8.51
C LYS A 234 20.64 35.53 -8.80
N THR A 235 20.73 34.25 -8.45
CA THR A 235 21.81 33.36 -8.91
C THR A 235 21.24 32.35 -9.89
N VAL A 236 21.91 32.16 -11.02
CA VAL A 236 21.54 31.19 -12.06
C VAL A 236 22.55 30.05 -12.00
N SER A 237 22.07 28.82 -12.03
CA SER A 237 22.88 27.61 -12.15
C SER A 237 22.51 26.88 -13.45
N GLY A 238 23.53 26.55 -14.23
CA GLY A 238 23.39 25.99 -15.58
C GLY A 238 23.47 27.07 -16.68
N ALA A 239 23.52 26.62 -17.93
CA ALA A 239 23.55 27.46 -19.13
C ALA A 239 22.36 27.13 -20.05
N LEU A 240 21.90 28.13 -20.80
CA LEU A 240 20.81 28.00 -21.77
C LEU A 240 21.33 28.30 -23.16
N HIS A 241 20.92 27.50 -24.15
CA HIS A 241 21.24 27.74 -25.55
C HIS A 241 19.99 27.71 -26.41
N ALA A 242 19.94 28.60 -27.40
CA ALA A 242 18.83 28.74 -28.34
C ALA A 242 18.44 27.40 -29.00
N GLY A 243 17.15 27.07 -28.98
CA GLY A 243 16.62 25.86 -29.62
C GLY A 243 16.90 24.53 -28.90
N ILE A 244 17.67 24.53 -27.81
CA ILE A 244 17.96 23.31 -27.03
C ILE A 244 16.99 23.20 -25.85
N PRO A 245 16.25 22.08 -25.71
CA PRO A 245 15.42 21.84 -24.54
C PRO A 245 16.21 21.94 -23.23
N VAL A 246 15.66 22.65 -22.25
CA VAL A 246 16.32 22.91 -20.98
C VAL A 246 16.33 21.66 -20.10
N SER A 247 17.49 21.39 -19.52
CA SER A 247 17.68 20.34 -18.52
C SER A 247 18.61 20.84 -17.41
N GLY A 248 18.19 20.69 -16.14
CA GLY A 248 19.03 20.96 -14.97
C GLY A 248 19.33 22.45 -14.67
N VAL A 249 18.63 23.39 -15.30
CA VAL A 249 18.81 24.83 -15.03
C VAL A 249 17.91 25.28 -13.90
N SER A 250 18.49 25.98 -12.92
CA SER A 250 17.77 26.54 -11.77
C SER A 250 18.15 27.99 -11.51
N VAL A 251 17.22 28.75 -10.96
CA VAL A 251 17.41 30.14 -10.54
C VAL A 251 16.99 30.28 -9.09
N ILE A 252 17.83 30.89 -8.26
CA ILE A 252 17.50 31.20 -6.87
C ILE A 252 17.29 32.70 -6.76
N VAL A 253 16.10 33.12 -6.33
CA VAL A 253 15.76 34.52 -6.09
C VAL A 253 15.70 34.77 -4.58
N PRO A 254 16.55 35.63 -4.01
CA PRO A 254 16.46 35.99 -2.60
C PRO A 254 15.24 36.87 -2.30
N TYR A 255 14.74 36.82 -1.07
CA TYR A 255 13.75 37.77 -0.53
C TYR A 255 14.19 38.28 0.84
N THR A 256 13.67 39.44 1.25
CA THR A 256 13.89 40.02 2.58
C THR A 256 12.57 40.17 3.34
N GLY A 257 12.66 40.19 4.68
CA GLY A 257 11.51 40.48 5.54
C GLY A 257 10.35 39.51 5.37
N GLY A 258 10.64 38.22 5.32
CA GLY A 258 9.64 37.18 5.38
C GLY A 258 8.90 37.20 6.71
N HIS A 259 7.59 37.03 6.66
CA HIS A 259 6.69 36.91 7.81
C HIS A 259 5.97 35.57 7.69
N SER A 260 6.56 34.54 8.30
CA SER A 260 6.16 33.13 8.37
C SER A 260 4.82 32.80 7.72
N GLY A 261 4.84 32.09 6.60
CA GLY A 261 3.61 31.67 5.94
C GLY A 261 3.81 30.86 4.67
N THR A 262 2.74 30.26 4.15
CA THR A 262 2.82 29.42 2.95
C THR A 262 2.71 30.25 1.67
N TYR A 263 3.30 29.75 0.59
CA TYR A 263 3.06 30.22 -0.78
C TYR A 263 2.79 29.02 -1.69
N PHE A 264 1.96 29.23 -2.71
CA PHE A 264 1.61 28.20 -3.68
C PHE A 264 2.68 28.07 -4.76
N ALA A 265 2.73 26.90 -5.38
CA ALA A 265 3.52 26.70 -6.58
C ALA A 265 3.09 27.71 -7.67
N GLY A 266 4.05 28.17 -8.46
CA GLY A 266 3.83 29.15 -9.52
C GLY A 266 4.60 28.79 -10.77
N SER A 267 4.01 29.08 -11.93
CA SER A 267 4.66 28.93 -13.24
C SER A 267 4.65 30.27 -13.95
N PHE A 268 5.82 30.74 -14.35
CA PHE A 268 6.03 32.05 -14.95
C PHE A 268 6.67 31.86 -16.32
N ASN A 269 5.94 32.22 -17.37
CA ASN A 269 6.44 32.12 -18.74
C ASN A 269 7.47 33.22 -19.01
N SER A 270 8.50 32.90 -19.79
CA SER A 270 9.44 33.91 -20.26
C SER A 270 8.76 34.87 -21.23
N SER A 271 9.16 36.12 -21.14
CA SER A 271 8.66 37.24 -21.93
C SER A 271 9.84 38.03 -22.53
N GLY A 272 9.53 38.94 -23.46
CA GLY A 272 10.53 39.74 -24.16
C GLY A 272 11.08 39.05 -25.41
N ALA A 273 12.39 39.18 -25.66
CA ALA A 273 13.05 38.69 -26.87
C ALA A 273 13.19 37.16 -26.95
N VAL A 274 13.15 36.47 -25.80
CA VAL A 274 13.27 35.01 -25.72
C VAL A 274 12.04 34.42 -25.03
N THR A 275 11.26 33.66 -25.79
CA THR A 275 10.03 32.97 -25.35
C THR A 275 10.26 31.46 -25.28
N GLY A 276 9.28 30.69 -24.79
CA GLY A 276 9.33 29.23 -24.78
C GLY A 276 9.99 28.61 -23.54
N LEU A 277 10.40 29.44 -22.57
CA LEU A 277 10.86 28.98 -21.25
C LEU A 277 9.77 29.20 -20.19
N VAL A 278 9.78 28.35 -19.16
CA VAL A 278 8.92 28.48 -17.97
C VAL A 278 9.77 28.34 -16.72
N ALA A 279 9.70 29.34 -15.83
CA ALA A 279 10.25 29.29 -14.50
C ALA A 279 9.20 28.71 -13.53
N ASN A 280 9.47 27.55 -12.96
CA ASN A 280 8.57 26.86 -12.05
C ASN A 280 9.06 26.97 -10.62
N LEU A 281 8.25 27.59 -9.77
CA LEU A 281 8.41 27.65 -8.33
C LEU A 281 7.57 26.54 -7.70
N PRO A 282 8.15 25.60 -6.95
CA PRO A 282 7.39 24.64 -6.13
C PRO A 282 6.59 25.35 -5.02
N ASP A 283 5.60 24.66 -4.44
CA ASP A 283 4.96 25.17 -3.23
C ASP A 283 5.95 25.18 -2.05
N GLY A 284 5.74 26.07 -1.09
CA GLY A 284 6.69 26.21 0.00
C GLY A 284 6.27 27.12 1.14
N PHE A 285 7.24 27.44 1.98
CA PHE A 285 7.07 28.27 3.17
C PHE A 285 8.06 29.45 3.14
N ILE A 286 7.55 30.66 3.34
CA ILE A 286 8.35 31.84 3.63
C ILE A 286 8.75 31.76 5.10
N MET A 287 10.05 31.64 5.36
CA MET A 287 10.63 31.74 6.70
C MET A 287 10.62 33.18 7.20
N ASP A 288 10.58 33.38 8.52
CA ASP A 288 10.81 34.70 9.12
C ASP A 288 12.21 35.23 8.77
N GLY A 289 12.28 36.50 8.38
CA GLY A 289 13.53 37.15 7.98
C GLY A 289 13.90 36.91 6.50
N ASN A 290 15.19 36.84 6.19
CA ASN A 290 15.65 36.72 4.80
C ASN A 290 15.67 35.25 4.36
N GLY A 291 15.35 34.99 3.09
CA GLY A 291 15.35 33.64 2.55
C GLY A 291 15.49 33.62 1.03
N THR A 292 15.20 32.47 0.42
CA THR A 292 15.34 32.26 -1.01
C THR A 292 14.18 31.47 -1.60
N LEU A 293 13.94 31.69 -2.89
CA LEU A 293 12.91 31.02 -3.68
C LEU A 293 13.61 30.29 -4.85
N PRO A 294 13.58 28.94 -4.88
CA PRO A 294 14.18 28.17 -5.95
C PRO A 294 13.20 28.00 -7.13
N PHE A 295 13.64 28.35 -8.32
CA PHE A 295 12.92 28.15 -9.58
C PHE A 295 13.64 27.12 -10.44
N ASN A 296 12.89 26.17 -10.98
CA ASN A 296 13.37 25.24 -12.01
C ASN A 296 12.96 25.77 -13.39
N ILE A 297 13.94 25.97 -14.27
CA ILE A 297 13.68 26.45 -15.63
C ILE A 297 13.44 25.24 -16.55
N THR A 298 12.39 25.32 -17.35
CA THR A 298 11.99 24.27 -18.31
C THR A 298 11.60 24.90 -19.65
N GLY A 299 11.41 24.06 -20.67
CA GLY A 299 10.98 24.49 -22.01
C GLY A 299 12.12 24.51 -23.03
N THR A 300 11.91 25.20 -24.15
CA THR A 300 12.90 25.35 -25.23
C THR A 300 12.93 26.82 -25.64
N PRO A 301 14.06 27.52 -25.48
CA PRO A 301 14.12 28.95 -25.78
C PRO A 301 14.03 29.19 -27.29
N SER A 302 13.20 30.15 -27.68
CA SER A 302 12.92 30.49 -29.09
C SER A 302 14.11 31.08 -29.85
N GLY A 303 15.15 31.54 -29.15
CA GLY A 303 16.33 32.19 -29.72
C GLY A 303 17.33 32.57 -28.63
N ALA A 304 18.47 33.14 -29.05
CA ALA A 304 19.47 33.70 -28.14
C ALA A 304 19.08 35.14 -27.72
N GLY A 305 19.54 35.57 -26.54
CA GLY A 305 19.22 36.86 -25.93
C GLY A 305 18.81 36.70 -24.48
N THR A 306 18.16 37.73 -23.91
CA THR A 306 17.75 37.72 -22.50
C THR A 306 16.29 37.31 -22.35
N ALA A 307 16.03 36.20 -21.63
CA ALA A 307 14.70 35.77 -21.21
C ALA A 307 14.30 36.48 -19.91
N SER A 308 13.13 37.11 -19.88
CA SER A 308 12.63 37.85 -18.70
C SER A 308 11.42 37.18 -18.07
N PHE A 309 11.45 36.99 -16.75
CA PHE A 309 10.38 36.33 -15.99
C PHE A 309 9.77 37.32 -14.99
N ASN A 310 8.51 37.69 -15.21
CA ASN A 310 7.76 38.53 -14.28
C ASN A 310 7.13 37.62 -13.23
N ILE A 311 7.61 37.71 -12.00
CA ILE A 311 7.11 36.89 -10.88
C ILE A 311 6.27 37.75 -9.94
N THR A 312 5.22 37.14 -9.39
CA THR A 312 4.39 37.73 -8.33
C THR A 312 4.20 36.68 -7.24
N ILE A 313 4.79 36.92 -6.06
CA ILE A 313 4.82 35.97 -4.94
C ILE A 313 4.62 36.77 -3.66
N ALA A 314 3.79 36.25 -2.74
CA ALA A 314 3.61 36.85 -1.41
C ALA A 314 3.26 38.36 -1.46
N GLY A 315 2.49 38.79 -2.48
CA GLY A 315 2.06 40.17 -2.68
C GLY A 315 3.10 41.11 -3.29
N LYS A 316 4.31 40.65 -3.59
CA LYS A 316 5.36 41.43 -4.26
C LYS A 316 5.58 40.93 -5.68
N SER A 317 5.99 41.84 -6.56
CA SER A 317 6.33 41.50 -7.94
C SER A 317 7.70 42.06 -8.31
N CYS A 318 8.47 41.30 -9.08
CA CYS A 318 9.70 41.76 -9.71
C CYS A 318 9.99 40.94 -10.97
N THR A 319 10.98 41.38 -11.74
CA THR A 319 11.44 40.67 -12.94
C THR A 319 12.87 40.22 -12.74
N PHE A 320 13.13 38.92 -12.89
CA PHE A 320 14.49 38.42 -13.05
C PHE A 320 14.74 37.99 -14.49
N THR A 321 16.00 37.99 -14.90
CA THR A 321 16.41 37.64 -16.25
C THR A 321 17.38 36.47 -16.24
N VAL A 322 17.35 35.70 -17.33
CA VAL A 322 18.32 34.63 -17.61
C VAL A 322 18.82 34.82 -19.04
N ASP A 323 20.13 34.76 -19.23
CA ASP A 323 20.74 34.89 -20.55
C ASP A 323 20.70 33.53 -21.29
N VAL A 324 20.41 33.60 -22.58
CA VAL A 324 20.37 32.46 -23.51
C VAL A 324 21.38 32.71 -24.62
N ASP A 325 22.37 31.85 -24.71
CA ASP A 325 23.42 31.95 -25.71
C ASP A 325 23.02 31.27 -27.03
N ASN A 326 23.75 31.57 -28.11
CA ASN A 326 23.60 30.82 -29.35
C ASN A 326 24.20 29.42 -29.18
N PHE A 327 23.51 28.38 -29.68
CA PHE A 327 24.08 27.03 -29.72
C PHE A 327 25.11 26.93 -30.86
N THR A 328 26.39 27.09 -30.53
CA THR A 328 27.50 27.03 -31.50
C THR A 328 28.34 25.76 -31.39
N ALA A 329 28.09 24.91 -30.39
CA ALA A 329 28.83 23.66 -30.21
C ALA A 329 28.57 22.66 -31.33
N SER A 330 29.66 22.19 -31.95
CA SER A 330 29.62 21.22 -33.05
C SER A 330 30.77 20.23 -32.96
N VAL A 331 30.50 19.01 -33.42
CA VAL A 331 31.51 17.96 -33.64
C VAL A 331 31.45 17.54 -35.11
N THR A 332 32.47 16.84 -35.62
CA THR A 332 32.47 16.30 -36.99
C THR A 332 31.81 14.93 -37.05
N SER A 333 32.05 14.09 -36.06
CA SER A 333 31.44 12.75 -35.94
C SER A 333 31.31 12.32 -34.48
N ILE A 334 30.37 11.42 -34.21
CA ILE A 334 30.21 10.73 -32.92
C ILE A 334 30.50 9.25 -33.17
N GLU A 335 31.39 8.66 -32.37
CA GLU A 335 31.89 7.29 -32.54
C GLU A 335 31.14 6.31 -31.62
N CYS A 336 29.83 6.13 -31.81
CA CYS A 336 29.03 5.27 -30.95
C CYS A 336 29.51 3.80 -30.87
N GLY A 337 30.22 3.29 -31.88
CA GLY A 337 30.80 1.95 -31.84
C GLY A 337 31.97 1.78 -30.86
N ASN A 338 32.56 2.89 -30.41
CA ASN A 338 33.63 2.94 -29.42
C ASN A 338 33.12 3.39 -28.03
N ALA A 339 31.80 3.44 -27.84
CA ALA A 339 31.22 3.86 -26.58
C ALA A 339 31.44 2.81 -25.49
N VAL A 340 31.68 3.26 -24.26
CA VAL A 340 32.01 2.39 -23.12
C VAL A 340 31.14 2.73 -21.92
N PHE A 341 30.47 1.72 -21.38
CA PHE A 341 29.82 1.77 -20.07
C PHE A 341 30.79 1.43 -18.94
N SER A 342 30.66 2.12 -17.81
CA SER A 342 31.40 1.83 -16.58
C SER A 342 30.50 2.01 -15.37
N PRO A 343 30.06 0.93 -14.70
CA PRO A 343 30.35 -0.48 -14.99
C PRO A 343 29.81 -0.95 -16.35
N SER A 344 30.48 -1.92 -16.98
CA SER A 344 30.11 -2.45 -18.31
C SER A 344 28.87 -3.35 -18.31
N THR A 345 28.41 -3.80 -17.13
CA THR A 345 27.28 -4.72 -17.03
C THR A 345 26.06 -3.99 -16.51
N ILE A 346 24.95 -4.11 -17.25
CA ILE A 346 23.66 -3.55 -16.89
C ILE A 346 22.69 -4.71 -16.68
N ILE A 347 22.12 -4.84 -15.48
CA ILE A 347 21.25 -5.97 -15.12
C ILE A 347 19.82 -5.48 -14.93
N GLN A 348 18.86 -6.19 -15.52
CA GLN A 348 17.44 -5.90 -15.34
C GLN A 348 17.06 -5.83 -13.85
N GLY A 349 16.33 -4.78 -13.48
CA GLY A 349 15.77 -4.59 -12.16
C GLY A 349 16.78 -4.18 -11.08
N GLN A 350 18.09 -4.18 -11.36
CA GLN A 350 19.11 -3.73 -10.41
C GLN A 350 19.39 -2.23 -10.59
N PRO A 351 19.56 -1.46 -9.49
CA PRO A 351 20.04 -0.09 -9.59
C PRO A 351 21.39 -0.02 -10.32
N TYR A 352 21.48 0.86 -11.30
CA TYR A 352 22.71 1.18 -12.03
C TYR A 352 23.12 2.61 -11.66
N SER A 353 24.40 2.79 -11.37
CA SER A 353 25.04 4.10 -11.21
C SER A 353 26.43 4.02 -11.82
N GLY A 354 26.65 4.73 -12.91
CA GLY A 354 27.86 4.65 -13.70
C GLY A 354 27.95 5.73 -14.75
N THR A 355 28.81 5.53 -15.74
CA THR A 355 28.96 6.44 -16.88
C THR A 355 28.84 5.71 -18.21
N LEU A 356 28.35 6.44 -19.21
CA LEU A 356 28.48 6.09 -20.62
C LEU A 356 29.42 7.12 -21.26
N THR A 357 30.58 6.68 -21.71
CA THR A 357 31.57 7.51 -22.41
C THR A 357 31.45 7.28 -23.91
N VAL A 358 31.17 8.33 -24.68
CA VAL A 358 30.99 8.28 -26.13
C VAL A 358 32.02 9.18 -26.81
N PRO A 359 33.01 8.64 -27.53
CA PRO A 359 34.01 9.46 -28.22
C PRO A 359 33.43 10.28 -29.37
N TYR A 360 34.03 11.43 -29.65
CA TYR A 360 33.73 12.26 -30.83
C TYR A 360 35.01 12.81 -31.46
N THR A 361 34.92 13.23 -32.72
CA THR A 361 36.01 13.92 -33.45
C THR A 361 35.61 15.34 -33.82
N GLY A 362 36.61 16.21 -33.99
CA GLY A 362 36.41 17.56 -34.55
C GLY A 362 35.55 18.51 -33.72
N GLY A 363 35.57 18.41 -32.39
CA GLY A 363 35.00 19.41 -31.49
C GLY A 363 35.61 20.80 -31.72
N ASN A 364 34.78 21.83 -31.58
CA ASN A 364 35.13 23.22 -31.91
C ASN A 364 35.42 24.12 -30.69
N GLY A 365 35.57 23.55 -29.49
CA GLY A 365 35.90 24.32 -28.30
C GLY A 365 34.73 25.11 -27.67
N ALA A 366 33.52 25.06 -28.21
CA ALA A 366 32.39 25.81 -27.70
C ALA A 366 31.70 25.12 -26.50
N SER A 367 31.01 25.91 -25.67
CA SER A 367 30.23 25.44 -24.54
C SER A 367 28.90 24.82 -24.97
N TYR A 368 28.38 23.89 -24.17
CA TYR A 368 27.07 23.30 -24.32
C TYR A 368 26.37 23.17 -22.97
N SER A 369 25.04 23.29 -22.98
CA SER A 369 24.21 23.10 -21.79
C SER A 369 24.07 21.63 -21.44
N GLN A 370 23.67 21.35 -20.20
CA GLN A 370 23.30 20.00 -19.80
C GLN A 370 22.19 19.45 -20.71
N GLN A 371 22.27 18.16 -21.01
CA GLN A 371 21.24 17.41 -21.73
C GLN A 371 20.88 16.16 -20.95
N GLN A 372 19.62 15.76 -21.01
CA GLN A 372 19.14 14.58 -20.30
C GLN A 372 18.04 13.88 -21.07
N PHE A 373 18.07 12.55 -21.06
CA PHE A 373 17.00 11.71 -21.58
C PHE A 373 16.93 10.41 -20.77
N ALA A 374 15.85 9.65 -20.94
CA ALA A 374 15.67 8.37 -20.28
C ALA A 374 15.38 7.26 -21.29
N GLN A 375 15.87 6.05 -21.01
CA GLN A 375 15.63 4.87 -21.82
C GLN A 375 15.70 3.61 -20.96
N ASN A 376 14.70 2.72 -21.12
CA ASN A 376 14.59 1.46 -20.39
C ASN A 376 14.73 1.61 -18.86
N GLY A 377 14.27 2.73 -18.27
CA GLY A 377 14.40 2.98 -16.82
C GLY A 377 15.77 3.51 -16.36
N LEU A 378 16.72 3.71 -17.28
CA LEU A 378 17.95 4.45 -17.07
C LEU A 378 17.78 5.91 -17.51
N THR A 379 18.41 6.82 -16.77
CA THR A 379 18.48 8.24 -17.03
C THR A 379 19.92 8.59 -17.41
N PHE A 380 20.10 9.15 -18.59
CA PHE A 380 21.38 9.58 -19.14
C PHE A 380 21.47 11.09 -19.03
N THR A 381 22.42 11.59 -18.26
CA THR A 381 22.65 13.04 -18.08
C THR A 381 24.03 13.39 -18.59
N LEU A 382 24.11 14.14 -19.69
CA LEU A 382 25.34 14.81 -20.11
C LEU A 382 25.42 16.15 -19.36
N PRO A 383 26.34 16.33 -18.40
CA PRO A 383 26.48 17.60 -17.69
C PRO A 383 26.83 18.74 -18.63
N GLN A 384 26.61 19.99 -18.24
CA GLN A 384 27.11 21.13 -19.02
C GLN A 384 28.64 21.05 -19.14
N GLY A 385 29.18 21.51 -20.26
CA GLY A 385 30.62 21.45 -20.48
C GLY A 385 31.07 22.26 -21.68
N THR A 386 32.34 22.11 -22.02
CA THR A 386 32.97 22.71 -23.19
C THR A 386 33.59 21.59 -24.02
N LEU A 387 33.38 21.62 -25.33
CA LEU A 387 34.00 20.66 -26.24
C LEU A 387 35.52 20.82 -26.22
N ALA A 388 36.25 19.74 -26.46
CA ALA A 388 37.67 19.84 -26.80
C ALA A 388 37.82 20.46 -28.19
N ASN A 389 38.95 21.11 -28.45
CA ASN A 389 39.38 21.44 -29.81
C ASN A 389 39.98 20.17 -30.44
N GLY A 390 39.26 19.54 -31.37
CA GLY A 390 39.62 18.24 -31.94
C GLY A 390 38.88 17.07 -31.29
N ASN A 391 39.58 16.00 -30.94
CA ASN A 391 38.94 14.79 -30.42
C ASN A 391 38.63 14.90 -28.92
N GLY A 392 37.51 14.31 -28.51
CA GLY A 392 37.09 14.30 -27.11
C GLY A 392 36.05 13.22 -26.83
N SER A 393 35.34 13.33 -25.72
CA SER A 393 34.27 12.39 -25.38
C SER A 393 33.13 13.10 -24.66
N PHE A 394 31.91 12.66 -24.95
CA PHE A 394 30.75 12.94 -24.12
C PHE A 394 30.74 11.92 -22.98
N VAL A 395 30.64 12.40 -21.73
CA VAL A 395 30.53 11.54 -20.56
C VAL A 395 29.16 11.74 -19.94
N TYR A 396 28.28 10.79 -20.17
CA TYR A 396 26.95 10.76 -19.57
C TYR A 396 27.03 10.11 -18.20
N ASN A 397 26.49 10.78 -17.19
CA ASN A 397 26.16 10.15 -15.91
C ASN A 397 24.88 9.33 -16.09
N VAL A 398 24.96 8.03 -15.83
CA VAL A 398 23.86 7.10 -16.03
C VAL A 398 23.41 6.57 -14.68
N THR A 399 22.13 6.78 -14.37
CA THR A 399 21.51 6.32 -13.12
C THR A 399 20.13 5.71 -13.40
N GLY A 400 19.65 4.84 -12.53
CA GLY A 400 18.27 4.33 -12.62
C GLY A 400 18.21 2.82 -12.46
N THR A 401 17.14 2.21 -12.94
CA THR A 401 16.92 0.76 -12.82
C THR A 401 16.38 0.23 -14.14
N PRO A 402 17.14 -0.62 -14.86
CA PRO A 402 16.73 -1.15 -16.14
C PRO A 402 15.42 -1.95 -16.02
N THR A 403 14.41 -1.62 -16.82
CA THR A 403 13.09 -2.25 -16.68
C THR A 403 12.97 -3.60 -17.38
N SER A 404 13.61 -3.73 -18.54
CA SER A 404 13.53 -4.92 -19.39
C SER A 404 14.91 -5.41 -19.81
N ALA A 405 15.08 -6.73 -19.87
CA ALA A 405 16.25 -7.37 -20.46
C ALA A 405 16.15 -7.34 -21.98
N ILE A 406 16.79 -6.36 -22.60
CA ILE A 406 16.79 -6.10 -24.03
C ILE A 406 18.18 -5.62 -24.47
N THR A 407 18.49 -5.75 -25.75
CA THR A 407 19.56 -4.94 -26.36
C THR A 407 19.03 -3.52 -26.55
N MET A 408 19.50 -2.58 -25.71
CA MET A 408 19.14 -1.17 -25.79
C MET A 408 19.81 -0.52 -27.01
N ASN A 409 19.03 0.24 -27.75
CA ASN A 409 19.50 1.09 -28.84
C ASN A 409 19.45 2.56 -28.40
N ILE A 410 20.54 3.05 -27.84
CA ILE A 410 20.61 4.35 -27.14
C ILE A 410 20.91 5.47 -28.13
N PRO A 411 19.96 6.38 -28.40
CA PRO A 411 20.17 7.46 -29.36
C PRO A 411 21.04 8.54 -28.73
N ILE A 412 22.24 8.71 -29.26
CA ILE A 412 23.14 9.82 -28.93
C ILE A 412 22.98 10.87 -30.02
N GLN A 413 22.48 12.05 -29.64
CA GLN A 413 22.33 13.19 -30.53
C GLN A 413 23.03 14.40 -29.94
N PHE A 414 23.86 15.08 -30.73
CA PHE A 414 24.49 16.34 -30.36
C PHE A 414 24.50 17.29 -31.56
N GLY A 415 23.77 18.41 -31.45
CA GLY A 415 23.50 19.28 -32.59
C GLY A 415 22.75 18.53 -33.69
N SER A 416 23.31 18.53 -34.91
CA SER A 416 22.75 17.84 -36.08
C SER A 416 23.26 16.42 -36.28
N ILE A 417 24.21 15.95 -35.46
CA ILE A 417 24.82 14.62 -35.62
C ILE A 417 24.18 13.67 -34.60
N SER A 418 23.87 12.46 -35.08
CA SER A 418 23.32 11.40 -34.24
C SER A 418 23.91 10.04 -34.60
N CYS A 419 24.05 9.17 -33.62
CA CYS A 419 24.30 7.74 -33.79
C CYS A 419 23.64 6.96 -32.65
N ASN A 420 23.64 5.63 -32.73
CA ASN A 420 23.12 4.79 -31.66
C ASN A 420 24.23 3.96 -31.00
N VAL A 421 24.24 3.94 -29.67
CA VAL A 421 25.04 2.99 -28.88
C VAL A 421 24.19 1.76 -28.62
N SER A 422 24.74 0.58 -28.89
CA SER A 422 24.08 -0.70 -28.58
C SER A 422 24.64 -1.24 -27.28
N GLU A 423 23.77 -1.55 -26.31
CA GLU A 423 24.17 -2.11 -25.01
C GLU A 423 23.19 -3.20 -24.58
N GLU A 424 23.68 -4.35 -24.13
CA GLU A 424 22.83 -5.48 -23.71
C GLU A 424 22.47 -5.37 -22.22
N VAL A 425 21.17 -5.39 -21.91
CA VAL A 425 20.71 -5.52 -20.53
C VAL A 425 20.56 -6.99 -20.19
N THR A 426 21.44 -7.47 -19.31
CA THR A 426 21.47 -8.85 -18.85
C THR A 426 20.17 -9.18 -18.09
N PRO A 427 19.49 -10.29 -18.43
CA PRO A 427 18.30 -10.73 -17.70
C PRO A 427 18.65 -11.14 -16.27
N ILE A 428 17.67 -11.05 -15.38
CA ILE A 428 17.78 -11.65 -14.05
C ILE A 428 17.87 -13.17 -14.23
N ILE A 429 18.96 -13.77 -13.79
CA ILE A 429 19.11 -15.22 -13.76
C ILE A 429 18.29 -15.76 -12.58
N THR A 430 17.43 -16.73 -12.86
CA THR A 430 16.49 -17.29 -11.89
C THR A 430 16.64 -18.80 -11.77
N VAL A 431 16.12 -19.35 -10.67
CA VAL A 431 16.08 -20.79 -10.42
C VAL A 431 14.77 -21.17 -9.74
N GLY A 432 14.10 -22.21 -10.24
CA GLY A 432 12.87 -22.74 -9.64
C GLY A 432 13.20 -23.75 -8.53
N MET A 433 12.94 -23.40 -7.27
CA MET A 433 13.22 -24.25 -6.11
C MET A 433 11.95 -24.91 -5.57
N CYS A 434 12.10 -26.14 -5.06
CA CYS A 434 11.05 -26.92 -4.42
C CYS A 434 10.52 -26.21 -3.16
N MET A 435 9.21 -26.03 -3.05
CA MET A 435 8.54 -25.44 -1.88
C MET A 435 7.63 -26.43 -1.13
N GLY A 436 7.57 -27.69 -1.58
CA GLY A 436 6.72 -28.74 -1.01
C GLY A 436 5.40 -28.93 -1.77
N ASN A 437 4.73 -30.08 -1.56
CA ASN A 437 3.47 -30.43 -2.21
C ASN A 437 3.47 -30.31 -3.75
N GLY A 438 4.61 -30.59 -4.39
CA GLY A 438 4.78 -30.45 -5.83
C GLY A 438 4.88 -29.01 -6.34
N LEU A 439 4.92 -28.01 -5.45
CA LEU A 439 5.06 -26.60 -5.80
C LEU A 439 6.53 -26.22 -6.00
N THR A 440 6.78 -25.37 -6.98
CA THR A 440 8.06 -24.68 -7.19
C THR A 440 7.84 -23.18 -7.12
N LYS A 441 8.78 -22.44 -6.53
CA LYS A 441 8.84 -20.97 -6.63
C LYS A 441 10.14 -20.53 -7.27
N VAL A 442 10.09 -19.42 -8.00
CA VAL A 442 11.23 -18.83 -8.69
C VAL A 442 12.01 -17.97 -7.72
N TRP A 443 13.31 -18.19 -7.65
CA TRP A 443 14.27 -17.43 -6.85
C TRP A 443 15.28 -16.76 -7.76
N MET A 444 15.85 -15.63 -7.34
CA MET A 444 17.05 -15.09 -7.99
C MET A 444 18.24 -16.04 -7.74
N ALA A 445 19.01 -16.32 -8.79
CA ALA A 445 20.17 -17.21 -8.71
C ALA A 445 21.37 -16.58 -7.99
N TYR A 446 21.34 -15.27 -7.71
CA TYR A 446 22.38 -14.53 -6.99
C TYR A 446 21.84 -13.70 -5.81
N ASN A 447 22.73 -13.38 -4.86
CA ASN A 447 22.46 -12.36 -3.85
C ASN A 447 22.37 -10.98 -4.54
N LEU A 448 21.60 -10.07 -3.96
CA LEU A 448 21.62 -8.68 -4.43
C LEU A 448 23.05 -8.10 -4.35
N GLY A 449 23.52 -7.51 -5.45
CA GLY A 449 24.87 -6.95 -5.57
C GLY A 449 26.00 -7.94 -5.84
N ALA A 450 25.70 -9.21 -6.15
CA ALA A 450 26.70 -10.18 -6.58
C ALA A 450 27.04 -10.05 -8.08
N ASP A 451 28.22 -10.54 -8.46
CA ASP A 451 28.68 -10.63 -9.84
C ASP A 451 27.95 -11.77 -10.57
N THR A 452 27.04 -11.39 -11.48
CA THR A 452 26.21 -12.32 -12.25
C THR A 452 26.91 -12.91 -13.47
N SER A 453 28.18 -12.56 -13.74
CA SER A 453 28.98 -13.20 -14.78
C SER A 453 29.55 -14.56 -14.35
N LEU A 454 29.56 -14.84 -13.05
CA LEU A 454 30.06 -16.07 -12.45
C LEU A 454 28.96 -17.15 -12.43
N ASP A 455 29.33 -18.44 -12.44
CA ASP A 455 28.37 -19.53 -12.20
C ASP A 455 27.68 -19.35 -10.83
N PRO A 456 26.33 -19.33 -10.76
CA PRO A 456 25.61 -19.17 -9.49
C PRO A 456 25.68 -20.41 -8.59
N ASN A 457 26.10 -21.56 -9.12
CA ASN A 457 26.20 -22.82 -8.39
C ASN A 457 27.58 -23.48 -8.59
N PRO A 458 28.67 -22.76 -8.27
CA PRO A 458 30.01 -23.22 -8.59
C PRO A 458 30.44 -24.38 -7.68
N SER A 459 31.46 -25.12 -8.09
CA SER A 459 32.15 -26.07 -7.22
C SER A 459 33.05 -25.41 -6.16
N VAL A 460 33.41 -24.14 -6.38
CA VAL A 460 34.23 -23.33 -5.47
C VAL A 460 33.61 -21.94 -5.33
N MET A 461 33.37 -21.50 -4.09
CA MET A 461 32.83 -20.16 -3.84
C MET A 461 33.92 -19.09 -3.99
N THR A 462 33.54 -17.94 -4.54
CA THR A 462 34.42 -16.79 -4.73
C THR A 462 33.77 -15.51 -4.21
N LYS A 463 34.57 -14.47 -4.02
CA LYS A 463 34.14 -13.17 -3.48
C LYS A 463 32.95 -12.56 -4.24
N GLY A 464 32.94 -12.66 -5.57
CA GLY A 464 31.90 -12.07 -6.42
C GLY A 464 30.49 -12.57 -6.12
N LEU A 465 30.33 -13.77 -5.53
CA LEU A 465 29.01 -14.36 -5.26
C LEU A 465 28.36 -13.89 -3.95
N HIS A 466 29.09 -13.19 -3.07
CA HIS A 466 28.61 -12.84 -1.73
C HIS A 466 27.57 -11.72 -1.71
N GLY A 467 27.66 -10.79 -2.66
CA GLY A 467 26.75 -9.65 -2.77
C GLY A 467 26.87 -8.63 -1.63
N ASN A 468 25.81 -7.84 -1.47
CA ASN A 468 25.73 -6.72 -0.54
C ASN A 468 25.05 -7.09 0.79
N TYR A 469 25.24 -6.23 1.80
CA TYR A 469 24.59 -6.31 3.09
C TYR A 469 23.53 -5.23 3.20
N TYR A 470 22.36 -5.58 3.71
CA TYR A 470 21.22 -4.69 3.90
C TYR A 470 20.81 -4.72 5.37
N GLN A 471 20.45 -3.56 5.93
CA GLN A 471 19.69 -3.54 7.18
C GLN A 471 18.22 -3.80 6.88
N TRP A 472 17.51 -4.44 7.81
CA TRP A 472 16.13 -4.81 7.59
C TRP A 472 15.25 -3.57 7.42
N GLY A 473 14.32 -3.63 6.46
CA GLY A 473 13.40 -2.52 6.16
C GLY A 473 14.03 -1.34 5.42
N LYS A 474 15.17 -1.55 4.73
CA LYS A 474 15.83 -0.52 3.92
C LYS A 474 16.07 -0.99 2.48
N LYS A 475 16.01 -0.04 1.55
CA LYS A 475 16.22 -0.29 0.13
C LYS A 475 17.70 -0.35 -0.23
N ASP A 476 18.48 0.57 0.31
CA ASP A 476 19.89 0.73 -0.08
C ASP A 476 20.81 -0.21 0.72
N PRO A 477 21.87 -0.73 0.10
CA PRO A 477 22.86 -1.53 0.80
C PRO A 477 23.66 -0.67 1.78
N VAL A 478 24.02 -1.25 2.93
CA VAL A 478 24.83 -0.60 3.97
C VAL A 478 26.30 -1.00 3.92
N ALA A 479 26.62 -2.07 3.20
CA ALA A 479 27.99 -2.53 2.93
C ALA A 479 28.02 -3.47 1.72
N THR A 480 29.19 -3.70 1.16
CA THR A 480 29.44 -4.65 0.07
C THR A 480 30.46 -5.72 0.51
N ALA A 481 30.75 -6.69 -0.36
CA ALA A 481 31.83 -7.66 -0.17
C ALA A 481 33.22 -7.00 -0.08
N ASP A 482 33.37 -5.77 -0.61
CA ASP A 482 34.61 -4.98 -0.60
C ASP A 482 34.75 -4.04 0.61
N THR A 483 33.65 -3.75 1.33
CA THR A 483 33.71 -2.93 2.55
C THR A 483 34.61 -3.61 3.60
N GLY A 484 35.55 -2.86 4.16
CA GLY A 484 36.50 -3.34 5.17
C GLY A 484 35.84 -4.00 6.40
N ALA A 485 36.60 -4.81 7.13
CA ALA A 485 36.06 -5.60 8.24
C ALA A 485 35.75 -4.78 9.52
N GLY A 486 36.33 -3.58 9.66
CA GLY A 486 36.12 -2.71 10.83
C GLY A 486 34.71 -2.11 10.92
N ALA A 487 34.48 -1.34 11.99
CA ALA A 487 33.24 -0.61 12.21
C ALA A 487 32.96 0.43 11.10
N ILE A 488 31.67 0.66 10.82
CA ILE A 488 31.22 1.60 9.80
C ILE A 488 30.73 2.87 10.52
N SER A 489 31.33 4.02 10.20
CA SER A 489 30.91 5.31 10.77
C SER A 489 29.47 5.64 10.39
N GLY A 490 28.69 6.14 11.35
CA GLY A 490 27.27 6.45 11.13
C GLY A 490 26.36 5.23 11.00
N TRP A 491 26.78 4.06 11.50
CA TRP A 491 25.94 2.87 11.50
C TRP A 491 24.59 3.14 12.17
N ASN A 492 23.51 2.87 11.45
CA ASN A 492 22.18 3.20 11.92
C ASN A 492 21.70 2.16 12.93
N THR A 493 21.47 2.59 14.17
CA THR A 493 21.02 1.75 15.29
C THR A 493 19.51 1.85 15.56
N THR A 494 18.76 2.51 14.69
CA THR A 494 17.31 2.64 14.79
C THR A 494 16.64 1.53 13.99
N SER A 495 15.79 0.73 14.66
CA SER A 495 15.00 -0.31 14.00
C SER A 495 13.99 0.30 13.03
N ALA A 496 13.90 -0.25 11.81
CA ALA A 496 12.86 0.09 10.86
C ALA A 496 11.46 -0.31 11.40
N SER A 497 10.39 0.31 10.89
CA SER A 497 9.00 0.03 11.29
C SER A 497 8.48 -1.30 10.75
N ASN A 498 7.42 -1.85 11.35
CA ASN A 498 6.72 -3.02 10.79
C ASN A 498 6.15 -2.70 9.40
N GLY A 499 5.96 -3.75 8.61
CA GLY A 499 5.49 -3.63 7.23
C GLY A 499 6.50 -2.99 6.26
N SER A 500 7.77 -2.80 6.66
CA SER A 500 8.74 -2.08 5.82
C SER A 500 8.99 -2.78 4.49
N TRP A 501 9.24 -4.08 4.46
CA TRP A 501 9.45 -4.83 3.20
C TRP A 501 8.22 -5.59 2.70
N ASN A 502 7.33 -5.97 3.62
CA ASN A 502 6.10 -6.69 3.31
C ASN A 502 4.90 -6.01 3.98
N SER A 503 4.03 -5.34 3.22
CA SER A 503 2.81 -4.72 3.75
C SER A 503 1.63 -5.70 3.85
N GLY A 504 1.82 -6.94 3.39
CA GLY A 504 0.85 -8.03 3.45
C GLY A 504 1.07 -8.97 4.64
N THR A 505 0.82 -10.26 4.43
CA THR A 505 1.02 -11.33 5.43
C THR A 505 2.16 -12.26 5.01
N GLU A 506 2.50 -13.26 5.83
CA GLU A 506 3.47 -14.29 5.40
C GLU A 506 2.94 -15.18 4.27
N ASP A 507 1.63 -15.45 4.27
CA ASP A 507 0.98 -16.32 3.28
C ASP A 507 0.69 -15.54 1.98
N THR A 508 0.35 -14.26 2.10
CA THR A 508 0.09 -13.34 0.98
C THR A 508 0.98 -12.09 1.09
N PRO A 509 2.28 -12.24 0.84
CA PRO A 509 3.23 -11.13 0.93
C PRO A 509 2.97 -10.08 -0.15
N VAL A 510 3.05 -8.81 0.24
CA VAL A 510 2.89 -7.65 -0.65
C VAL A 510 4.15 -6.80 -0.55
N LYS A 511 4.89 -6.74 -1.65
CA LYS A 511 6.13 -5.96 -1.74
C LYS A 511 5.87 -4.47 -1.56
N THR A 512 6.74 -3.79 -0.82
CA THR A 512 6.72 -2.32 -0.69
C THR A 512 7.76 -1.63 -1.58
N ALA A 513 7.70 -0.30 -1.67
CA ALA A 513 8.66 0.50 -2.43
C ALA A 513 10.10 0.48 -1.86
N ILE A 514 10.26 0.10 -0.59
CA ILE A 514 11.57 0.05 0.11
C ILE A 514 12.12 -1.37 0.25
N ASP A 515 11.42 -2.38 -0.28
CA ASP A 515 11.99 -3.71 -0.52
C ASP A 515 13.15 -3.58 -1.54
N PRO A 516 14.36 -4.12 -1.23
CA PRO A 516 15.54 -3.97 -2.06
C PRO A 516 15.52 -4.84 -3.33
N CYS A 517 14.60 -5.80 -3.43
CA CYS A 517 14.53 -6.70 -4.58
C CYS A 517 14.01 -6.00 -5.83
N PRO A 518 14.42 -6.45 -7.03
CA PRO A 518 13.99 -5.88 -8.32
C PRO A 518 12.48 -6.09 -8.56
N SER A 519 11.89 -5.34 -9.50
CA SER A 519 10.49 -5.54 -9.92
C SER A 519 10.23 -7.01 -10.32
N GLY A 520 9.12 -7.58 -9.86
CA GLY A 520 8.78 -9.00 -10.04
C GLY A 520 9.38 -9.92 -8.97
N PHE A 521 10.19 -9.39 -8.06
CA PHE A 521 10.80 -10.11 -6.94
C PHE A 521 10.69 -9.33 -5.63
N ARG A 522 10.69 -10.03 -4.51
CA ARG A 522 10.63 -9.47 -3.15
C ARG A 522 11.56 -10.23 -2.20
N VAL A 523 11.77 -9.67 -1.01
CA VAL A 523 12.45 -10.40 0.07
C VAL A 523 11.54 -11.55 0.55
N PRO A 524 12.06 -12.79 0.66
CA PRO A 524 11.27 -13.97 1.02
C PRO A 524 10.73 -13.92 2.44
N THR A 525 9.58 -14.52 2.68
CA THR A 525 9.00 -14.66 4.02
C THR A 525 9.70 -15.77 4.82
N ARG A 526 9.48 -15.81 6.13
CA ARG A 526 10.07 -16.85 7.00
C ARG A 526 9.60 -18.22 6.56
N GLN A 527 8.30 -18.34 6.24
CA GLN A 527 7.71 -19.58 5.74
C GLN A 527 8.35 -20.06 4.44
N GLU A 528 8.74 -19.16 3.54
CA GLU A 528 9.41 -19.52 2.29
C GLU A 528 10.82 -20.07 2.55
N TRP A 529 11.55 -19.50 3.51
CA TRP A 529 12.82 -20.07 3.99
C TRP A 529 12.66 -21.43 4.67
N VAL A 530 11.60 -21.62 5.47
CA VAL A 530 11.26 -22.93 6.06
C VAL A 530 10.92 -23.96 4.97
N SER A 531 10.18 -23.52 3.94
CA SER A 531 9.75 -24.39 2.85
C SER A 531 10.91 -24.89 2.02
N ILE A 532 11.86 -24.02 1.63
CA ILE A 532 13.03 -24.46 0.85
C ILE A 532 13.93 -25.40 1.67
N PHE A 533 14.09 -25.15 2.98
CA PHE A 533 14.87 -26.01 3.86
C PHE A 533 14.25 -27.41 4.00
N ASN A 534 12.94 -27.49 4.25
CA ASN A 534 12.25 -28.76 4.46
C ASN A 534 12.12 -29.60 3.18
N ASN A 535 12.19 -28.97 2.01
CA ASN A 535 11.93 -29.62 0.71
C ASN A 535 13.16 -29.68 -0.20
N SER A 536 14.36 -29.43 0.33
CA SER A 536 15.62 -29.50 -0.42
C SER A 536 16.69 -30.30 0.32
N ASN A 537 17.60 -30.92 -0.44
CA ASN A 537 18.80 -31.51 0.13
C ASN A 537 19.88 -30.44 0.33
N LYS A 538 20.45 -30.34 1.53
CA LYS A 538 21.57 -29.44 1.84
C LYS A 538 22.92 -30.15 1.57
N SER A 539 23.85 -29.45 0.93
CA SER A 539 25.28 -29.75 0.96
C SER A 539 26.10 -28.50 1.31
N THR A 540 27.38 -28.68 1.64
CA THR A 540 28.33 -27.59 1.93
C THR A 540 29.36 -27.46 0.84
N ILE A 541 29.81 -26.24 0.56
CA ILE A 541 30.92 -25.92 -0.33
C ILE A 541 32.02 -25.25 0.52
N GLY A 542 33.26 -25.71 0.34
CA GLY A 542 34.44 -25.14 0.97
C GLY A 542 34.57 -25.34 2.48
N THR A 543 35.50 -24.61 3.08
CA THR A 543 35.89 -24.77 4.49
C THR A 543 35.31 -23.65 5.36
N PHE A 544 34.52 -24.02 6.37
CA PHE A 544 33.85 -23.07 7.25
C PHE A 544 34.75 -22.62 8.40
N VAL A 545 35.44 -21.50 8.20
CA VAL A 545 36.35 -20.88 9.20
C VAL A 545 36.07 -19.38 9.25
N ASN A 546 36.03 -18.82 10.46
CA ASN A 546 35.81 -17.40 10.68
C ASN A 546 37.07 -16.61 10.30
N ASP A 547 37.04 -15.96 9.14
CA ASP A 547 38.11 -15.10 8.67
C ASP A 547 37.51 -14.04 7.72
N PRO A 548 37.79 -12.73 7.92
CA PRO A 548 37.27 -11.65 7.08
C PRO A 548 37.67 -11.74 5.60
N THR A 549 38.67 -12.55 5.27
CA THR A 549 39.15 -12.82 3.90
C THR A 549 38.63 -14.14 3.33
N ASN A 550 37.93 -14.96 4.11
CA ASN A 550 37.39 -16.24 3.65
C ASN A 550 36.08 -16.06 2.86
N PHE A 551 36.18 -16.07 1.54
CA PHE A 551 35.04 -16.09 0.62
C PHE A 551 34.70 -17.49 0.08
N GLY A 552 35.43 -18.51 0.54
CA GLY A 552 35.46 -19.84 -0.06
C GLY A 552 34.35 -20.80 0.39
N SER A 553 33.46 -20.38 1.31
CA SER A 553 32.46 -21.26 1.90
C SER A 553 31.01 -20.83 1.64
N GLY A 554 30.11 -21.82 1.64
CA GLY A 554 28.67 -21.64 1.47
C GLY A 554 27.90 -22.96 1.60
N ILE A 555 26.57 -22.87 1.56
CA ILE A 555 25.70 -24.04 1.47
C ILE A 555 24.99 -24.07 0.12
N GLN A 556 24.60 -25.26 -0.33
CA GLN A 556 23.81 -25.45 -1.54
C GLN A 556 22.57 -26.26 -1.21
N PHE A 557 21.40 -25.71 -1.54
CA PHE A 557 20.15 -26.45 -1.55
C PHE A 557 19.93 -27.05 -2.94
N THR A 558 19.64 -28.35 -3.00
CA THR A 558 19.29 -29.07 -4.23
C THR A 558 17.85 -29.56 -4.14
N CYS A 559 17.00 -29.10 -5.06
CA CYS A 559 15.60 -29.50 -5.16
C CYS A 559 15.52 -30.95 -5.71
N PRO A 560 15.02 -31.92 -4.92
CA PRO A 560 15.04 -33.34 -5.32
C PRO A 560 14.18 -33.63 -6.55
N GLY A 561 13.12 -32.84 -6.77
CA GLY A 561 12.16 -33.06 -7.85
C GLY A 561 12.64 -32.64 -9.24
N ASN A 562 13.61 -31.73 -9.34
CA ASN A 562 14.08 -31.21 -10.63
C ASN A 562 15.62 -31.03 -10.73
N GLY A 563 16.37 -31.27 -9.65
CA GLY A 563 17.82 -31.13 -9.63
C GLY A 563 18.34 -29.69 -9.56
N ASN A 564 17.46 -28.68 -9.52
CA ASN A 564 17.85 -27.29 -9.45
C ASN A 564 18.57 -26.97 -8.13
N LYS A 565 19.50 -26.02 -8.20
CA LYS A 565 20.39 -25.66 -7.10
C LYS A 565 20.28 -24.18 -6.74
N LEU A 566 20.22 -23.89 -5.44
CA LEU A 566 20.35 -22.56 -4.89
C LEU A 566 21.53 -22.53 -3.92
N THR A 567 22.59 -21.81 -4.30
CA THR A 567 23.81 -21.68 -3.48
C THR A 567 23.80 -20.37 -2.69
N LEU A 568 24.01 -20.48 -1.38
CA LEU A 568 24.05 -19.36 -0.44
C LEU A 568 25.47 -19.24 0.16
N PRO A 569 26.24 -18.20 -0.19
CA PRO A 569 27.53 -17.94 0.43
C PRO A 569 27.46 -17.69 1.94
N ALA A 570 28.49 -18.12 2.68
CA ALA A 570 28.68 -17.86 4.10
C ALA A 570 29.31 -16.46 4.30
N SER A 571 28.54 -15.42 4.00
CA SER A 571 29.04 -14.03 3.96
C SER A 571 29.32 -13.41 5.33
N GLY A 572 28.95 -14.06 6.43
CA GLY A 572 28.94 -13.47 7.76
C GLY A 572 27.83 -12.43 7.89
N TYR A 573 28.05 -11.40 8.71
CA TYR A 573 27.13 -10.28 8.88
C TYR A 573 27.81 -9.01 9.38
N ARG A 574 27.10 -7.88 9.29
CA ARG A 574 27.48 -6.61 9.90
C ARG A 574 26.77 -6.43 11.24
N ASP A 575 27.54 -6.20 12.30
CA ASP A 575 27.05 -6.10 13.67
C ASP A 575 26.01 -5.00 13.86
N ALA A 576 25.01 -5.26 14.69
CA ALA A 576 23.88 -4.39 14.97
C ALA A 576 24.24 -3.01 15.54
N SER A 577 25.37 -2.91 16.25
CA SER A 577 25.77 -1.70 16.98
C SER A 577 26.83 -0.87 16.25
N THR A 578 27.72 -1.54 15.52
CA THR A 578 28.91 -0.90 14.91
C THR A 578 29.02 -1.09 13.41
N GLY A 579 28.27 -2.02 12.82
CA GLY A 579 28.46 -2.43 11.43
C GLY A 579 29.77 -3.20 11.18
N ALA A 580 30.51 -3.59 12.22
CA ALA A 580 31.72 -4.39 12.05
C ALA A 580 31.40 -5.77 11.46
N LEU A 581 32.26 -6.26 10.57
CA LEU A 581 32.09 -7.57 9.95
C LEU A 581 32.36 -8.69 10.96
N THR A 582 31.42 -9.62 11.07
CA THR A 582 31.51 -10.76 11.98
C THR A 582 31.25 -12.07 11.24
N ASN A 583 31.98 -13.13 11.59
CA ASN A 583 31.71 -14.52 11.17
C ASN A 583 31.72 -14.77 9.65
N ARG A 584 32.45 -13.98 8.87
CA ARG A 584 32.61 -14.28 7.43
C ARG A 584 33.35 -15.60 7.26
N GLY A 585 32.86 -16.42 6.35
CA GLY A 585 33.42 -17.75 6.07
C GLY A 585 32.94 -18.84 7.03
N SER A 586 32.42 -18.51 8.22
CA SER A 586 31.89 -19.50 9.19
C SER A 586 30.37 -19.51 9.30
N TYR A 587 29.69 -18.41 9.00
CA TYR A 587 28.23 -18.32 9.01
C TYR A 587 27.69 -17.60 7.78
N GLY A 588 26.49 -17.97 7.33
CA GLY A 588 25.68 -17.15 6.44
C GLY A 588 24.44 -16.65 7.16
N ASN A 589 24.02 -15.42 6.88
CA ASN A 589 22.78 -14.84 7.40
C ASN A 589 22.01 -14.19 6.25
N TYR A 590 20.75 -14.58 6.10
CA TYR A 590 19.88 -14.09 5.04
C TYR A 590 18.59 -13.53 5.62
N TRP A 591 18.21 -12.34 5.16
CA TRP A 591 16.98 -11.72 5.65
C TRP A 591 15.72 -12.45 5.20
N SER A 592 14.70 -12.36 6.05
CA SER A 592 13.30 -12.53 5.68
C SER A 592 12.57 -11.19 5.71
N SER A 593 11.50 -11.03 4.94
CA SER A 593 10.56 -9.91 5.04
C SER A 593 9.61 -10.00 6.22
N THR A 594 9.61 -11.10 6.99
CA THR A 594 8.75 -11.28 8.16
C THR A 594 9.34 -10.60 9.40
N GLU A 595 8.58 -9.69 10.01
CA GLU A 595 8.88 -9.09 11.32
C GLU A 595 8.43 -9.90 12.54
N VAL A 596 9.04 -9.60 13.70
CA VAL A 596 8.49 -9.95 15.02
C VAL A 596 8.80 -8.85 16.03
N SER A 597 7.78 -8.13 16.52
CA SER A 597 7.95 -6.98 17.41
C SER A 597 8.93 -5.95 16.84
N THR A 598 10.07 -5.68 17.49
CA THR A 598 11.16 -4.79 17.02
C THR A 598 12.31 -5.52 16.30
N TYR A 599 12.18 -6.84 16.12
CA TYR A 599 13.12 -7.73 15.46
C TYR A 599 12.60 -8.17 14.09
N ALA A 600 13.42 -8.90 13.34
CA ALA A 600 13.03 -9.54 12.09
C ALA A 600 13.59 -10.96 11.98
N TYR A 601 12.88 -11.81 11.25
CA TYR A 601 13.32 -13.18 10.99
C TYR A 601 14.47 -13.23 9.98
N ASN A 602 15.34 -14.21 10.14
CA ASN A 602 16.44 -14.49 9.24
C ASN A 602 16.67 -16.01 9.09
N LEU A 603 17.45 -16.39 8.08
CA LEU A 603 17.97 -17.72 7.86
C LEU A 603 19.49 -17.72 8.15
N PRO A 604 19.91 -18.00 9.39
CA PRO A 604 21.29 -18.31 9.69
C PRO A 604 21.63 -19.76 9.36
N PHE A 605 22.88 -20.00 8.96
CA PHE A 605 23.44 -21.34 8.81
C PHE A 605 24.94 -21.36 9.12
N ASP A 606 25.41 -22.56 9.45
CA ASP A 606 26.81 -22.93 9.58
C ASP A 606 27.10 -24.22 8.78
N SER A 607 28.28 -24.81 8.95
CA SER A 607 28.67 -26.05 8.25
C SER A 607 27.71 -27.21 8.55
N SER A 608 27.14 -27.25 9.74
CA SER A 608 26.33 -28.37 10.24
C SER A 608 24.84 -28.09 10.11
N ASN A 609 24.40 -26.91 10.53
CA ASN A 609 22.99 -26.60 10.75
C ASN A 609 22.48 -25.44 9.90
N VAL A 610 21.16 -25.39 9.72
CA VAL A 610 20.40 -24.29 9.13
C VAL A 610 19.21 -24.05 10.05
N TYR A 611 18.92 -22.79 10.38
CA TYR A 611 17.81 -22.46 11.29
C TYR A 611 16.79 -21.56 10.58
N PRO A 612 15.89 -22.11 9.75
CA PRO A 612 14.92 -21.32 9.02
C PRO A 612 13.87 -20.74 9.98
N GLY A 613 14.01 -19.46 10.32
CA GLY A 613 13.12 -18.78 11.26
C GLY A 613 13.73 -18.43 12.61
N ASN A 614 15.05 -18.29 12.68
CA ASN A 614 15.67 -17.49 13.74
C ASN A 614 15.26 -16.01 13.60
N PHE A 615 15.39 -15.21 14.66
CA PHE A 615 15.14 -13.77 14.60
C PHE A 615 16.24 -12.97 15.30
N THR A 616 16.45 -11.74 14.85
CA THR A 616 17.54 -10.89 15.36
C THR A 616 17.27 -9.41 15.06
N SER A 617 18.14 -8.52 15.56
CA SER A 617 17.98 -7.07 15.43
C SER A 617 17.94 -6.65 13.98
N ARG A 618 16.96 -5.80 13.62
CA ARG A 618 16.80 -5.19 12.29
C ARG A 618 18.00 -4.35 11.87
N THR A 619 18.83 -3.92 12.84
CA THR A 619 20.01 -3.10 12.61
C THR A 619 21.25 -3.89 12.21
N ASN A 620 21.19 -5.23 12.20
CA ASN A 620 22.25 -6.02 11.57
C ASN A 620 22.24 -5.82 10.04
N GLY A 621 23.40 -5.98 9.40
CA GLY A 621 23.48 -6.04 7.94
C GLY A 621 23.64 -7.48 7.46
N PHE A 622 22.66 -8.01 6.74
CA PHE A 622 22.69 -9.37 6.16
C PHE A 622 22.51 -9.37 4.65
N SER A 623 22.85 -10.48 4.02
CA SER A 623 22.60 -10.70 2.60
C SER A 623 21.12 -10.86 2.31
N VAL A 624 20.71 -10.49 1.10
CA VAL A 624 19.34 -10.65 0.60
C VAL A 624 19.36 -11.54 -0.64
N ARG A 625 18.48 -12.54 -0.64
CA ARG A 625 18.23 -13.45 -1.75
C ARG A 625 16.74 -13.38 -2.09
N CYS A 626 16.41 -12.85 -3.26
CA CYS A 626 15.03 -12.54 -3.59
C CYS A 626 14.26 -13.74 -4.16
N ILE A 627 12.95 -13.73 -3.97
CA ILE A 627 11.98 -14.68 -4.51
C ILE A 627 10.96 -13.93 -5.37
N ALA A 628 10.40 -14.57 -6.40
CA ALA A 628 9.35 -13.96 -7.23
C ALA A 628 8.13 -13.57 -6.38
N GLU A 629 7.49 -12.45 -6.73
CA GLU A 629 6.35 -11.86 -6.01
C GLU A 629 5.20 -12.86 -5.79
#